data_AF-A0A5C7PWN4-F1
#
_entry.id   AF-A0A5C7PWN4-F1
#
_cell.length_a   1.000
_cell.length_b   1.000
_cell.length_c   1.000
_cell.angle_alpha   90.00
_cell.angle_beta   90.00
_cell.angle_gamma   90.00
#
_symmetry.space_group_name_H-M   'P 1'
#
loop_
_entity.id
_entity.type
_entity.pdbx_description
1 polymer ?
#
loop_
_entity_poly.entity_id
_entity_poly.type
_entity_poly.pdbx_seq_one_letter_code
_entity_poly.pdbx_strand_id
1 'polypeptide(L)'
;MNKEAAQIEFDRLKAELNPTCPLPMNKQKAEKKNYAFLTGMVNMLIEQGLGGLPCDYDPRALTTITHNGQPLRTLSRRVDGAFPAVINPLAIWEIKEYYYTTTFGSRVADGVYETLLDGMELEELELSTNKKVDHILIIDDYFTWWDCGRSYLCRMIDMLHMGYVDEIIFGREVLTRMPKIVEDWKISYTNQA
;
A
#
# COMPACT_ATOMS: atom_id res chain seq x y z
N MET A 1 -0.86 3.80 -14.87
CA MET A 1 0.05 3.56 -16.00
C MET A 1 -0.30 2.25 -16.68
N ASN A 2 0.19 2.03 -17.91
CA ASN A 2 0.24 0.69 -18.48
C ASN A 2 1.56 0.01 -18.06
N LYS A 3 1.70 -1.28 -18.37
CA LYS A 3 2.87 -2.09 -18.00
C LYS A 3 4.19 -1.48 -18.48
N GLU A 4 4.24 -1.03 -19.73
CA GLU A 4 5.45 -0.48 -20.35
C GLU A 4 5.91 0.80 -19.63
N ALA A 5 4.98 1.72 -19.35
CA ALA A 5 5.28 2.93 -18.61
C ALA A 5 5.71 2.64 -17.17
N ALA A 6 5.06 1.69 -16.49
CA ALA A 6 5.44 1.28 -15.15
C ALA A 6 6.84 0.68 -15.08
N GLN A 7 7.21 -0.12 -16.09
CA GLN A 7 8.55 -0.68 -16.20
C GLN A 7 9.61 0.41 -16.37
N ILE A 8 9.35 1.40 -17.23
CA ILE A 8 10.28 2.53 -17.46
C ILE A 8 10.54 3.29 -16.15
N GLU A 9 9.49 3.62 -15.39
CA GLU A 9 9.65 4.34 -14.13
C GLU A 9 10.32 3.50 -13.04
N PHE A 10 10.00 2.20 -12.99
CA PHE A 10 10.65 1.26 -12.08
C PHE A 10 12.16 1.17 -12.36
N ASP A 11 12.55 0.96 -13.62
CA ASP A 11 13.96 0.84 -14.00
C ASP A 11 14.72 2.15 -13.75
N ARG A 12 14.08 3.29 -14.01
CA ARG A 12 14.61 4.62 -13.70
C ARG A 12 14.87 4.79 -12.19
N LEU A 13 13.86 4.56 -11.35
CA LEU A 13 13.99 4.69 -9.90
C LEU A 13 15.04 3.73 -9.33
N LYS A 14 15.08 2.49 -9.82
CA LYS A 14 16.06 1.49 -9.39
C LYS A 14 17.49 1.93 -9.69
N ALA A 15 17.72 2.52 -10.87
CA ALA A 15 19.03 3.03 -11.26
C ALA A 15 19.44 4.28 -10.47
N GLU A 16 18.50 5.21 -10.22
CA GLU A 16 18.76 6.46 -9.52
C GLU A 16 18.99 6.27 -8.01
N LEU A 17 18.18 5.41 -7.37
CA LEU A 17 18.13 5.30 -5.91
C LEU A 17 19.03 4.20 -5.35
N ASN A 18 19.45 3.23 -6.19
CA ASN A 18 20.24 2.06 -5.77
C ASN A 18 19.70 1.41 -4.48
N PRO A 19 18.43 0.95 -4.50
CA PRO A 19 17.71 0.58 -3.29
C PRO A 19 18.27 -0.67 -2.61
N THR A 20 18.10 -0.74 -1.29
CA THR A 20 18.35 -1.95 -0.49
C THR A 20 17.07 -2.66 -0.07
N CYS A 21 15.92 -2.04 -0.30
CA CYS A 21 14.61 -2.60 0.01
C CYS A 21 14.28 -3.80 -0.88
N PRO A 22 13.34 -4.67 -0.46
CA PRO A 22 12.87 -5.75 -1.31
C PRO A 22 12.23 -5.24 -2.61
N LEU A 23 12.65 -5.81 -3.75
CA LEU A 23 12.03 -5.61 -5.06
C LEU A 23 11.39 -6.93 -5.51
N PRO A 24 10.14 -7.22 -5.09
CA PRO A 24 9.55 -8.54 -5.30
C PRO A 24 9.23 -8.81 -6.78
N MET A 25 9.24 -10.10 -7.13
CA MET A 25 8.75 -10.56 -8.43
C MET A 25 7.24 -10.74 -8.38
N ASN A 26 6.58 -10.50 -9.51
CA ASN A 26 5.17 -10.82 -9.67
C ASN A 26 4.93 -12.34 -9.56
N LYS A 27 3.67 -12.73 -9.33
CA LYS A 27 3.26 -14.14 -9.19
C LYS A 27 3.12 -14.88 -10.55
N GLN A 28 3.46 -14.23 -11.66
CA GLN A 28 3.34 -14.81 -12.99
C GLN A 28 4.49 -15.77 -13.30
N LYS A 29 4.31 -16.61 -14.32
CA LYS A 29 5.29 -17.62 -14.76
C LYS A 29 5.78 -17.35 -16.18
N ALA A 30 6.88 -17.99 -16.54
CA ALA A 30 7.49 -17.95 -17.87
C ALA A 30 7.70 -16.50 -18.35
N GLU A 31 7.30 -16.17 -19.57
CA GLU A 31 7.53 -14.88 -20.22
C GLU A 31 6.84 -13.70 -19.52
N LYS A 32 5.84 -13.97 -18.66
CA LYS A 32 5.15 -12.94 -17.86
C LYS A 32 5.83 -12.68 -16.51
N LYS A 33 6.79 -13.51 -16.11
CA LYS A 33 7.53 -13.35 -14.85
C LYS A 33 8.40 -12.10 -14.94
N ASN A 34 8.12 -11.12 -14.10
CA ASN A 34 8.90 -9.88 -13.99
C ASN A 34 8.81 -9.33 -12.57
N TYR A 35 9.42 -8.18 -12.29
CA TYR A 35 9.18 -7.45 -11.05
C TYR A 35 7.71 -7.06 -10.91
N ALA A 36 7.24 -6.98 -9.68
CA ALA A 36 6.02 -6.25 -9.35
C ALA A 36 6.38 -4.75 -9.34
N PHE A 37 6.22 -4.10 -10.49
CA PHE A 37 6.77 -2.76 -10.74
C PHE A 37 6.26 -1.71 -9.76
N LEU A 38 4.94 -1.66 -9.54
CA LEU A 38 4.30 -0.73 -8.61
C LEU A 38 4.79 -0.99 -7.18
N THR A 39 4.76 -2.25 -6.73
CA THR A 39 5.27 -2.62 -5.40
C THR A 39 6.72 -2.20 -5.22
N GLY A 40 7.56 -2.47 -6.21
CA GLY A 40 8.95 -2.07 -6.18
C GLY A 40 9.15 -0.54 -6.16
N MET A 41 8.38 0.21 -6.95
CA MET A 41 8.42 1.67 -6.92
C MET A 41 8.01 2.23 -5.55
N VAL A 42 6.94 1.71 -4.96
CA VAL A 42 6.50 2.08 -3.60
C VAL A 42 7.62 1.82 -2.59
N ASN A 43 8.20 0.61 -2.59
CA ASN A 43 9.27 0.24 -1.66
C ASN A 43 10.48 1.16 -1.78
N MET A 44 10.93 1.47 -3.01
CA MET A 44 12.07 2.36 -3.25
C MET A 44 11.82 3.78 -2.74
N LEU A 45 10.61 4.31 -2.97
CA LEU A 45 10.25 5.67 -2.54
C LEU A 45 10.09 5.77 -1.01
N ILE A 46 9.54 4.73 -0.38
CA ILE A 46 9.47 4.63 1.08
C ILE A 46 10.86 4.53 1.68
N GLU A 47 11.73 3.66 1.17
CA GLU A 47 13.11 3.51 1.65
C GLU A 47 13.87 4.84 1.59
N GLN A 48 13.81 5.49 0.43
CA GLN A 48 14.49 6.77 0.22
C GLN A 48 13.97 7.86 1.16
N GLY A 49 12.66 7.96 1.37
CA GLY A 49 12.07 8.97 2.25
C GLY A 49 12.34 8.71 3.74
N LEU A 50 12.28 7.45 4.16
CA LEU A 50 12.50 7.07 5.55
C LEU A 50 13.96 7.23 5.99
N GLY A 51 14.92 7.14 5.07
CA GLY A 51 16.33 7.45 5.35
C GLY A 51 16.94 6.55 6.44
N GLY A 52 16.58 5.25 6.43
CA GLY A 52 17.09 4.25 7.37
C GLY A 52 16.24 4.01 8.63
N LEU A 53 15.09 4.68 8.77
CA LEU A 53 14.10 4.31 9.78
C LEU A 53 13.53 2.90 9.53
N PRO A 54 13.07 2.20 10.59
CA PRO A 54 12.49 0.86 10.46
C PRO A 54 11.26 0.88 9.54
N CYS A 55 11.13 -0.15 8.71
CA CYS A 55 10.00 -0.33 7.81
C CYS A 55 9.81 -1.82 7.52
N ASP A 56 8.55 -2.27 7.48
CA ASP A 56 8.20 -3.65 7.19
C ASP A 56 7.53 -3.73 5.81
N TYR A 57 8.32 -4.12 4.80
CA TYR A 57 7.88 -4.22 3.40
C TYR A 57 7.21 -5.55 3.04
N ASP A 58 7.17 -6.52 3.96
CA ASP A 58 6.47 -7.80 3.81
C ASP A 58 6.17 -8.38 5.21
N PRO A 59 5.16 -7.85 5.91
CA PRO A 59 4.92 -8.17 7.32
C PRO A 59 4.72 -9.64 7.67
N ARG A 60 4.11 -10.41 6.76
CA ARG A 60 3.74 -11.83 6.95
C ARG A 60 2.97 -12.16 8.25
N ALA A 61 2.49 -11.15 8.96
CA ALA A 61 1.72 -11.23 10.19
C ALA A 61 0.50 -10.32 10.11
N LEU A 62 -0.47 -10.53 10.99
CA LEU A 62 -1.66 -9.68 11.07
C LEU A 62 -1.29 -8.39 11.80
N THR A 63 -1.73 -7.26 11.25
CA THR A 63 -1.57 -5.96 11.90
C THR A 63 -2.19 -6.00 13.28
N THR A 64 -1.39 -5.72 14.31
CA THR A 64 -1.82 -5.85 15.70
C THR A 64 -1.44 -4.62 16.49
N ILE A 65 -2.43 -4.04 17.15
CA ILE A 65 -2.28 -2.92 18.06
C ILE A 65 -2.31 -3.49 19.48
N THR A 66 -1.34 -3.10 20.30
CA THR A 66 -1.22 -3.55 21.68
C THR A 66 -1.45 -2.40 22.66
N HIS A 67 -1.81 -2.77 23.89
CA HIS A 67 -1.88 -1.87 25.03
C HIS A 67 -1.31 -2.59 26.25
N ASN A 68 -0.32 -1.98 26.91
CA ASN A 68 0.42 -2.59 28.04
C ASN A 68 0.96 -4.00 27.74
N GLY A 69 1.45 -4.21 26.51
CA GLY A 69 2.02 -5.49 26.07
C GLY A 69 1.00 -6.58 25.73
N GLN A 70 -0.30 -6.30 25.78
CA GLN A 70 -1.35 -7.25 25.39
C GLN A 70 -2.03 -6.83 24.08
N PRO A 71 -2.44 -7.77 23.21
CA PRO A 71 -3.22 -7.46 22.02
C PRO A 71 -4.51 -6.73 22.39
N LEU A 72 -4.73 -5.56 21.79
CA LEU A 72 -5.95 -4.77 21.92
C LEU A 72 -6.85 -4.99 20.70
N ARG A 73 -6.25 -4.96 19.51
CA ARG A 73 -6.93 -5.24 18.23
C ARG A 73 -5.96 -5.93 17.30
N THR A 74 -6.46 -6.89 16.54
CA THR A 74 -5.73 -7.53 15.44
C THR A 74 -6.65 -7.49 14.23
N LEU A 75 -6.16 -6.96 13.12
CA LEU A 75 -6.90 -6.94 11.86
C LEU A 75 -7.04 -8.38 11.35
N SER A 76 -8.11 -8.62 10.61
CA SER A 76 -8.44 -9.94 10.07
C SER A 76 -7.48 -10.40 8.97
N ARG A 77 -6.72 -9.46 8.38
CA ARG A 77 -5.89 -9.69 7.21
C ARG A 77 -4.47 -9.17 7.36
N ARG A 78 -3.63 -9.66 6.44
CA ARG A 78 -2.26 -9.18 6.23
C ARG A 78 -2.30 -8.07 5.19
N VAL A 79 -1.47 -7.06 5.41
CA VAL A 79 -1.25 -5.95 4.48
C VAL A 79 0.04 -6.14 3.71
N ASP A 80 0.23 -5.35 2.65
CA ASP A 80 1.42 -5.42 1.81
C ASP A 80 2.64 -4.75 2.47
N GLY A 81 2.42 -3.77 3.35
CA GLY A 81 3.48 -3.22 4.18
C GLY A 81 2.98 -2.36 5.34
N ALA A 82 3.90 -2.09 6.27
CA ALA A 82 3.63 -1.32 7.47
C ALA A 82 4.85 -0.49 7.91
N PHE A 83 4.58 0.67 8.48
CA PHE A 83 5.59 1.55 9.06
C PHE A 83 5.22 1.89 10.51
N PRO A 84 6.16 1.81 11.47
CA PRO A 84 7.51 1.25 11.35
C PRO A 84 7.54 -0.29 11.29
N ALA A 85 6.48 -0.94 11.78
CA ALA A 85 6.32 -2.38 11.86
C ALA A 85 4.84 -2.76 11.88
N VAL A 86 4.52 -4.02 11.64
CA VAL A 86 3.15 -4.55 11.67
C VAL A 86 2.51 -4.61 13.06
N ILE A 87 3.32 -4.54 14.11
CA ILE A 87 2.86 -4.42 15.50
C ILE A 87 2.97 -2.95 15.91
N ASN A 88 1.84 -2.35 16.30
CA ASN A 88 1.71 -0.91 16.55
C ASN A 88 2.22 -0.04 15.37
N PRO A 89 1.69 -0.22 14.15
CA PRO A 89 2.04 0.65 13.04
C PRO A 89 1.56 2.08 13.27
N LEU A 90 2.29 3.03 12.69
CA LEU A 90 1.79 4.37 12.36
C LEU A 90 1.01 4.37 11.05
N ALA A 91 1.43 3.54 10.10
CA ALA A 91 0.80 3.43 8.81
C ALA A 91 0.84 1.99 8.28
N ILE A 92 -0.17 1.64 7.49
CA ILE A 92 -0.24 0.42 6.70
C ILE A 92 -0.63 0.76 5.26
N TRP A 93 -0.20 -0.06 4.31
CA TRP A 93 -0.59 0.12 2.92
C TRP A 93 -0.87 -1.20 2.21
N GLU A 94 -1.74 -1.08 1.20
CA GLU A 94 -2.08 -2.15 0.27
C GLU A 94 -1.76 -1.74 -1.15
N ILE A 95 -1.29 -2.70 -1.95
CA ILE A 95 -0.85 -2.48 -3.33
C ILE A 95 -1.62 -3.40 -4.27
N LYS A 96 -2.44 -2.82 -5.15
CA LYS A 96 -3.22 -3.56 -6.13
C LYS A 96 -2.66 -3.32 -7.54
N GLU A 97 -1.81 -4.23 -7.97
CA GLU A 97 -1.14 -4.21 -9.29
C GLU A 97 -1.70 -5.29 -10.24
N TYR A 98 -2.12 -4.90 -11.45
CA TYR A 98 -2.78 -5.80 -12.40
C TYR A 98 -2.26 -5.76 -13.85
N TYR A 99 -1.00 -5.38 -14.09
CA TYR A 99 -0.45 -5.20 -15.47
C TYR A 99 -0.50 -6.40 -16.42
N TYR A 100 -0.74 -7.62 -15.92
CA TYR A 100 -0.84 -8.84 -16.72
C TYR A 100 -2.26 -9.40 -16.80
N THR A 101 -3.22 -8.69 -16.24
CA THR A 101 -4.64 -9.04 -16.24
C THR A 101 -5.26 -8.70 -17.59
N THR A 102 -6.07 -9.62 -18.13
CA THR A 102 -6.77 -9.43 -19.41
C THR A 102 -8.28 -9.27 -19.25
N THR A 103 -8.81 -9.49 -18.04
CA THR A 103 -10.24 -9.39 -17.73
C THR A 103 -10.43 -8.83 -16.33
N PHE A 104 -11.45 -8.01 -16.14
CA PHE A 104 -11.88 -7.65 -14.79
C PHE A 104 -12.65 -8.82 -14.17
N GLY A 105 -12.15 -9.34 -13.06
CA GLY A 105 -12.70 -10.52 -12.41
C GLY A 105 -12.71 -10.38 -10.90
N SER A 106 -13.18 -11.43 -10.22
CA SER A 106 -13.37 -11.42 -8.76
C SER A 106 -12.13 -10.95 -8.00
N ARG A 107 -10.93 -11.39 -8.41
CA ARG A 107 -9.67 -10.97 -7.75
C ARG A 107 -9.41 -9.47 -7.70
N VAL A 108 -9.92 -8.71 -8.68
CA VAL A 108 -9.78 -7.25 -8.69
C VAL A 108 -10.80 -6.63 -7.74
N ALA A 109 -12.03 -7.15 -7.76
CA ALA A 109 -13.08 -6.76 -6.82
C ALA A 109 -12.71 -7.08 -5.36
N ASP A 110 -12.13 -8.26 -5.12
CA ASP A 110 -11.65 -8.72 -3.82
C ASP A 110 -10.69 -7.67 -3.24
N GLY A 111 -9.75 -7.16 -4.04
CA GLY A 111 -8.83 -6.10 -3.60
C GLY A 111 -9.54 -4.85 -3.08
N VAL A 112 -10.72 -4.49 -3.60
CA VAL A 112 -11.50 -3.32 -3.12
C VAL A 112 -12.22 -3.62 -1.82
N TYR A 113 -12.83 -4.79 -1.71
CA TYR A 113 -13.58 -5.17 -0.51
C TYR A 113 -12.67 -5.56 0.65
N GLU A 114 -11.47 -6.06 0.37
CA GLU A 114 -10.41 -6.27 1.36
C GLU A 114 -10.01 -4.94 1.99
N THR A 115 -9.69 -3.92 1.18
CA THR A 115 -9.40 -2.57 1.68
C THR A 115 -10.56 -1.97 2.48
N LEU A 116 -11.79 -2.19 2.02
CA LEU A 116 -12.98 -1.73 2.74
C LEU A 116 -13.06 -2.35 4.15
N LEU A 117 -12.81 -3.67 4.25
CA LEU A 117 -12.81 -4.38 5.53
C LEU A 117 -11.71 -3.85 6.45
N ASP A 118 -10.48 -3.74 5.96
CA ASP A 118 -9.35 -3.26 6.75
C ASP A 118 -9.63 -1.85 7.29
N GLY A 119 -10.23 -0.98 6.47
CA GLY A 119 -10.66 0.35 6.88
C GLY A 119 -11.73 0.38 7.97
N MET A 120 -12.74 -0.50 7.89
CA MET A 120 -13.75 -0.64 8.94
C MET A 120 -13.14 -1.11 10.26
N GLU A 121 -12.19 -2.04 10.22
CA GLU A 121 -11.50 -2.52 11.42
C GLU A 121 -10.63 -1.43 12.07
N LEU A 122 -10.01 -0.57 11.26
CA LEU A 122 -9.25 0.59 11.72
C LEU A 122 -10.15 1.70 12.29
N GLU A 123 -11.30 1.96 11.68
CA GLU A 123 -12.28 2.91 12.22
C GLU A 123 -12.76 2.45 13.60
N GLU A 124 -13.12 1.17 13.76
CA GLU A 124 -13.52 0.61 15.06
C GLU A 124 -12.42 0.76 16.12
N LEU A 125 -11.16 0.55 15.74
CA LEU A 125 -10.01 0.79 16.61
C LEU A 125 -9.91 2.26 17.01
N GLU A 126 -9.98 3.19 16.06
CA GLU A 126 -9.84 4.62 16.32
C GLU A 126 -10.97 5.11 17.24
N LEU A 127 -12.22 4.75 16.94
CA LEU A 127 -13.38 5.11 17.75
C LEU A 127 -13.30 4.58 19.19
N SER A 128 -12.72 3.38 19.39
CA SER A 128 -12.66 2.75 20.71
C SER A 128 -11.40 3.12 21.52
N THR A 129 -10.35 3.62 20.88
CA THR A 129 -9.03 3.79 21.53
C THR A 129 -8.39 5.16 21.31
N ASN A 130 -8.93 5.96 20.40
CA ASN A 130 -8.34 7.21 19.91
C ASN A 130 -6.92 7.00 19.35
N LYS A 131 -6.60 5.79 18.90
CA LYS A 131 -5.36 5.48 18.16
C LYS A 131 -5.68 5.42 16.68
N LYS A 132 -5.07 6.32 15.92
CA LYS A 132 -5.15 6.34 14.47
C LYS A 132 -3.96 5.59 13.86
N VAL A 133 -4.21 4.86 12.78
CA VAL A 133 -3.21 4.23 11.91
C VAL A 133 -3.54 4.69 10.50
N ASP A 134 -2.58 5.30 9.80
CA ASP A 134 -2.80 5.74 8.42
C ASP A 134 -3.02 4.54 7.51
N HIS A 135 -4.07 4.57 6.71
CA HIS A 135 -4.41 3.52 5.76
C HIS A 135 -4.32 4.00 4.32
N ILE A 136 -3.35 3.46 3.57
CA ILE A 136 -3.09 3.89 2.19
C ILE A 136 -3.37 2.77 1.19
N LEU A 137 -4.17 3.07 0.17
CA LEU A 137 -4.40 2.18 -0.96
C LEU A 137 -3.61 2.68 -2.18
N ILE A 138 -2.81 1.82 -2.80
CA ILE A 138 -2.01 2.15 -3.98
C ILE A 138 -2.43 1.21 -5.10
N ILE A 139 -2.92 1.75 -6.22
CA ILE A 139 -3.40 0.93 -7.32
C ILE A 139 -2.76 1.31 -8.64
N ASP A 140 -2.52 0.32 -9.50
CA ASP A 140 -2.19 0.60 -10.89
C ASP A 140 -2.60 -0.52 -11.85
N ASP A 141 -2.52 -0.17 -13.13
CA ASP A 141 -3.00 -0.76 -14.37
C ASP A 141 -4.21 -0.01 -14.95
N TYR A 142 -3.92 0.82 -15.95
CA TYR A 142 -4.92 1.65 -16.62
C TYR A 142 -6.07 0.81 -17.21
N PHE A 143 -5.73 -0.31 -17.84
CA PHE A 143 -6.73 -1.19 -18.45
C PHE A 143 -7.69 -1.77 -17.40
N THR A 144 -7.15 -2.33 -16.32
CA THR A 144 -7.98 -2.93 -15.26
C THR A 144 -8.90 -1.88 -14.64
N TRP A 145 -8.39 -0.72 -14.24
CA TRP A 145 -9.17 0.21 -13.42
C TRP A 145 -9.97 1.24 -14.23
N TRP A 146 -9.44 1.79 -15.32
CA TRP A 146 -10.10 2.85 -16.11
C TRP A 146 -10.99 2.29 -17.22
N ASP A 147 -10.54 1.24 -17.90
CA ASP A 147 -11.31 0.65 -19.00
C ASP A 147 -12.35 -0.34 -18.48
N CYS A 148 -11.99 -1.18 -17.52
CA CYS A 148 -12.89 -2.22 -17.03
C CYS A 148 -13.54 -1.92 -15.66
N GLY A 149 -12.87 -1.17 -14.79
CA GLY A 149 -13.14 -1.10 -13.35
C GLY A 149 -13.89 0.14 -12.86
N ARG A 150 -14.53 0.92 -13.74
CA ARG A 150 -15.10 2.24 -13.37
C ARG A 150 -16.06 2.21 -12.18
N SER A 151 -16.90 1.20 -12.06
CA SER A 151 -17.82 1.06 -10.92
C SER A 151 -17.09 0.84 -9.59
N TYR A 152 -15.93 0.19 -9.62
CA TYR A 152 -15.09 -0.05 -8.45
C TYR A 152 -14.26 1.17 -8.08
N LEU A 153 -13.85 2.00 -9.06
CA LEU A 153 -13.30 3.33 -8.77
C LEU A 153 -14.30 4.17 -7.96
N CYS A 154 -15.60 4.12 -8.27
CA CYS A 154 -16.61 4.80 -7.44
C CYS A 154 -16.62 4.28 -5.99
N ARG A 155 -16.44 2.96 -5.78
CA ARG A 155 -16.36 2.38 -4.43
C ARG A 155 -15.11 2.80 -3.68
N MET A 156 -14.00 2.97 -4.38
CA MET A 156 -12.77 3.55 -3.82
C MET A 156 -12.96 5.00 -3.39
N ILE A 157 -13.68 5.78 -4.18
CA ILE A 157 -14.02 7.15 -3.78
C ILE A 157 -14.98 7.15 -2.59
N ASP A 158 -15.93 6.22 -2.52
CA ASP A 158 -16.80 6.11 -1.34
C ASP A 158 -16.03 5.77 -0.08
N MET A 159 -15.08 4.81 -0.10
CA MET A 159 -14.28 4.47 1.08
C MET A 159 -13.38 5.61 1.54
N LEU A 160 -12.89 6.45 0.61
CA LEU A 160 -12.18 7.68 0.95
C LEU A 160 -13.10 8.67 1.67
N HIS A 161 -14.34 8.87 1.19
CA HIS A 161 -15.31 9.73 1.86
C HIS A 161 -15.80 9.20 3.20
N MET A 162 -15.88 7.88 3.36
CA MET A 162 -16.23 7.23 4.63
C MET A 162 -15.08 7.29 5.65
N GLY A 163 -13.87 7.67 5.23
CA GLY A 163 -12.68 7.69 6.11
C GLY A 163 -12.09 6.31 6.36
N TYR A 164 -12.45 5.31 5.56
CA TYR A 164 -11.92 3.94 5.67
C TYR A 164 -10.53 3.80 5.06
N VAL A 165 -10.18 4.71 4.16
CA VAL A 165 -8.84 4.86 3.61
C VAL A 165 -8.50 6.34 3.73
N ASP A 166 -7.30 6.66 4.23
CA ASP A 166 -6.85 8.05 4.35
C ASP A 166 -6.42 8.60 2.98
N GLU A 167 -5.86 7.74 2.13
CA GLU A 167 -5.46 8.14 0.79
C GLU A 167 -5.43 7.00 -0.23
N ILE A 168 -5.78 7.33 -1.48
CA ILE A 168 -5.70 6.43 -2.63
C ILE A 168 -4.76 7.03 -3.67
N ILE A 169 -3.70 6.30 -4.02
CA ILE A 169 -2.67 6.74 -4.96
C ILE A 169 -2.78 5.96 -6.27
N PHE A 170 -2.90 6.69 -7.38
CA PHE A 170 -3.14 6.08 -8.68
C PHE A 170 -1.89 6.09 -9.57
N GLY A 171 -1.28 4.91 -9.71
CA GLY A 171 -0.20 4.65 -10.65
C GLY A 171 0.96 5.63 -10.58
N ARG A 172 1.12 6.49 -11.61
CA ARG A 172 2.27 7.42 -11.70
C ARG A 172 2.28 8.44 -10.56
N GLU A 173 1.14 8.71 -9.93
CA GLU A 173 1.03 9.59 -8.77
C GLU A 173 1.95 9.16 -7.62
N VAL A 174 2.27 7.86 -7.52
CA VAL A 174 3.21 7.33 -6.53
C VAL A 174 4.54 8.09 -6.52
N LEU A 175 5.03 8.51 -7.68
CA LEU A 175 6.31 9.21 -7.84
C LEU A 175 6.33 10.57 -7.13
N THR A 176 5.17 11.20 -6.98
CA THR A 176 5.05 12.55 -6.41
C THR A 176 4.38 12.57 -5.05
N ARG A 177 3.45 11.65 -4.79
CA ARG A 177 2.66 11.65 -3.56
C ARG A 177 3.30 10.81 -2.46
N MET A 178 3.84 9.64 -2.79
CA MET A 178 4.47 8.76 -1.80
C MET A 178 5.60 9.46 -1.02
N PRO A 179 6.52 10.22 -1.65
CA PRO A 179 7.58 10.93 -0.91
C PRO A 179 7.04 11.91 0.15
N LYS A 180 5.89 12.55 -0.12
CA LYS A 180 5.28 13.50 0.82
C LYS A 180 4.66 12.78 2.02
N ILE A 181 3.93 11.69 1.76
CA ILE A 181 3.34 10.85 2.83
C ILE A 181 4.44 10.32 3.75
N VAL A 182 5.55 9.83 3.17
CA VAL A 182 6.66 9.26 3.93
C VAL A 182 7.35 10.31 4.80
N GLU A 183 7.42 11.56 4.35
CA GLU A 183 7.93 12.66 5.17
C GLU A 183 7.01 12.92 6.38
N ASP A 184 5.69 12.92 6.18
CA ASP A 184 4.71 13.07 7.27
C ASP A 184 4.83 11.93 8.30
N TRP A 185 5.03 10.69 7.84
CA TRP A 185 5.28 9.53 8.70
C TRP A 185 6.58 9.66 9.50
N LYS A 186 7.65 10.12 8.86
CA LYS A 186 8.95 10.33 9.49
C LYS A 186 8.89 11.38 10.61
N ILE A 187 8.19 12.49 10.36
CA ILE A 187 7.94 13.52 11.38
C ILE A 187 7.16 12.93 12.55
N SER A 188 6.09 12.20 12.26
CA SER A 188 5.23 11.57 13.28
C SER A 188 5.98 10.55 14.13
N TYR A 189 6.80 9.71 13.52
CA TYR A 189 7.63 8.72 14.21
C TYR A 189 8.66 9.38 15.13
N THR A 190 9.33 10.42 14.64
CA THR A 190 10.37 11.12 15.41
C THR A 190 9.80 11.86 16.61
N ASN A 191 8.53 12.31 16.54
CA ASN A 191 7.85 12.98 17.66
C ASN A 191 7.33 12.00 18.74
N GLN A 192 7.24 10.71 18.43
CA GLN A 192 6.79 9.68 19.38
C GLN A 192 7.94 8.95 20.08
N ALA A 193 9.17 9.03 19.53
CA ALA A 193 10.39 8.46 20.07
C ALA A 193 11.03 9.37 21.14
#